data_AF-A0A1I6WEQ2-F1
#
_entry.id   AF-A0A1I6WEQ2-F1
#
_cell.length_a   1.000
_cell.length_b   1.000
_cell.length_c   1.000
_cell.angle_alpha   90.00
_cell.angle_beta   90.00
_cell.angle_gamma   90.00
#
_symmetry.space_group_name_H-M   'P 1'
#
loop_
_entity.id
_entity.type
_entity.pdbx_description
1 polymer ?
#
loop_
_entity_poly.entity_id
_entity_poly.type
_entity_poly.pdbx_seq_one_letter_code
_entity_poly.pdbx_strand_id
1 'polypeptide(L)'
;MIASATPIHVTTINGVSVRFFRGPADGPDMPWHAHDELLAALALPRDLRRALKAALLKGWKDACHTVEVEGEPVLLAPHFVAQGLIGMAQEVGKGITTTPDFVDREYARAGVAAMNALTAHLPDTQDRFAWAMQAFHNQGGSE
;
A
#
# COMPACT_ATOMS: atom_id res chain seq x y z
N MET A 1 -7.27 20.75 -7.67
CA MET A 1 -5.83 20.57 -7.95
C MET A 1 -5.41 19.30 -7.24
N ILE A 2 -4.80 18.35 -7.94
CA ILE A 2 -4.33 17.10 -7.33
C ILE A 2 -3.06 17.44 -6.52
N ALA A 3 -2.92 16.93 -5.31
CA ALA A 3 -1.74 17.17 -4.49
C ALA A 3 -0.55 16.39 -5.07
N SER A 4 0.64 17.00 -5.11
CA SER A 4 1.88 16.30 -5.49
C SER A 4 2.40 15.45 -4.33
N ALA A 5 2.94 14.26 -4.62
CA ALA A 5 3.57 13.40 -3.62
C ALA A 5 4.87 12.78 -4.12
N THR A 6 5.82 12.58 -3.22
CA THR A 6 7.07 11.87 -3.48
C THR A 6 7.04 10.51 -2.76
N PRO A 7 7.45 9.41 -3.41
CA PRO A 7 7.56 8.13 -2.73
C PRO A 7 8.55 8.21 -1.56
N ILE A 8 8.17 7.65 -0.40
CA ILE A 8 9.07 7.50 0.76
C ILE A 8 9.93 6.24 0.64
N HIS A 9 9.47 5.26 -0.13
CA HIS A 9 10.19 4.03 -0.41
C HIS A 9 9.73 3.43 -1.72
N VAL A 10 10.64 2.80 -2.46
CA VAL A 10 10.36 2.09 -3.71
C VAL A 10 11.07 0.75 -3.64
N THR A 11 10.36 -0.31 -4.00
CA THR A 11 10.92 -1.67 -4.06
C THR A 11 10.39 -2.42 -5.26
N THR A 12 10.93 -3.61 -5.53
CA THR A 12 10.45 -4.50 -6.58
C THR A 12 9.74 -5.69 -5.94
N ILE A 13 8.46 -5.87 -6.25
CA ILE A 13 7.64 -7.00 -5.80
C ILE A 13 7.18 -7.77 -7.04
N ASN A 14 7.55 -9.05 -7.13
CA ASN A 14 7.22 -9.91 -8.28
C ASN A 14 7.56 -9.26 -9.65
N GLY A 15 8.73 -8.61 -9.73
CA GLY A 15 9.20 -7.92 -10.94
C GLY A 15 8.54 -6.57 -11.25
N VAL A 16 7.59 -6.12 -10.42
CA VAL A 16 6.92 -4.82 -10.55
C VAL A 16 7.49 -3.85 -9.52
N SER A 17 7.80 -2.62 -9.96
CA SER A 17 8.16 -1.54 -9.04
C SER A 17 6.92 -1.10 -8.28
N VAL A 18 6.97 -1.20 -6.94
CA VAL A 18 5.90 -0.79 -6.03
C VAL A 18 6.40 0.34 -5.15
N ARG A 19 5.69 1.48 -5.24
CA ARG A 19 5.99 2.72 -4.53
C ARG A 19 5.11 2.86 -3.30
N PHE A 20 5.74 3.31 -2.22
CA PHE A 20 5.12 3.61 -0.93
C PHE A 20 5.20 5.11 -0.64
N PHE A 21 4.19 5.63 0.05
CA PHE A 21 3.98 7.05 0.28
C PHE A 21 3.57 7.31 1.72
N ARG A 22 3.74 8.56 2.15
CA ARG A 22 3.08 9.06 3.36
C ARG A 22 1.57 9.09 3.12
N GLY A 23 0.80 8.67 4.12
CA GLY A 23 -0.64 8.85 4.14
C GLY A 23 -1.06 10.32 4.26
N PRO A 24 -2.35 10.64 4.08
CA PRO A 24 -2.86 12.00 4.15
C PRO A 24 -2.94 12.55 5.59
N ALA A 25 -2.78 11.69 6.61
CA ALA A 25 -2.83 12.12 8.00
C ALA A 25 -1.55 12.84 8.43
N ASP A 26 -1.72 13.88 9.26
CA ASP A 26 -0.59 14.63 9.83
C ASP A 26 0.20 13.82 10.87
N GLY A 27 -0.49 12.89 11.55
CA GLY A 27 0.05 12.05 12.62
C GLY A 27 0.43 10.62 12.18
N PRO A 28 0.51 9.67 13.14
CA PRO A 28 0.82 8.28 12.86
C PRO A 28 -0.16 7.64 11.89
N ASP A 29 0.38 7.16 10.77
CA ASP A 29 -0.36 6.45 9.75
C ASP A 29 0.53 5.39 9.10
N MET A 30 -0.06 4.29 8.63
CA MET A 30 0.71 3.26 7.93
C MET A 30 1.15 3.81 6.58
N PRO A 31 2.29 3.36 6.02
CA PRO A 31 2.65 3.68 4.64
C PRO A 31 1.53 3.31 3.68
N TRP A 32 1.15 4.26 2.83
CA TRP A 32 0.22 4.02 1.72
C TRP A 32 1.01 3.49 0.53
N HIS A 33 0.34 2.82 -0.40
CA HIS A 33 0.97 2.24 -1.59
C HIS A 33 0.29 2.72 -2.86
N ALA A 34 1.02 2.75 -3.97
CA ALA A 34 0.43 2.90 -5.28
C ALA A 34 -0.40 1.65 -5.63
N HIS A 35 -1.71 1.82 -5.69
CA HIS A 35 -2.67 0.72 -5.75
C HIS A 35 -2.53 -0.13 -7.02
N ASP A 36 -2.38 0.52 -8.18
CA ASP A 36 -2.30 -0.16 -9.47
C ASP A 36 -1.01 -1.00 -9.60
N GLU A 37 0.06 -0.60 -8.92
CA GLU A 37 1.34 -1.32 -8.91
C GLU A 37 1.24 -2.61 -8.10
N LEU A 38 0.57 -2.58 -6.94
CA LEU A 38 0.32 -3.79 -6.16
C LEU A 38 -0.60 -4.77 -6.90
N LEU A 39 -1.65 -4.27 -7.57
CA LEU A 39 -2.51 -5.10 -8.43
C LEU A 39 -1.72 -5.77 -9.57
N ALA A 40 -0.73 -5.07 -10.14
CA ALA A 40 0.17 -5.63 -11.14
C ALA A 40 1.16 -6.63 -10.54
N ALA A 41 1.69 -6.38 -9.34
CA ALA A 41 2.59 -7.29 -8.62
C ALA A 41 1.88 -8.61 -8.27
N LEU A 42 0.58 -8.58 -7.99
CA LEU A 42 -0.26 -9.78 -7.84
C LEU A 42 -0.50 -10.53 -9.16
N ALA A 43 0.09 -10.11 -10.28
CA ALA A 43 -0.03 -10.77 -11.58
C ALA A 43 -1.49 -11.06 -12.02
N LEU A 44 -2.45 -10.23 -11.58
CA LEU A 44 -3.86 -10.41 -11.91
C LEU A 44 -4.12 -10.06 -13.39
N PRO A 45 -5.03 -10.74 -14.10
CA PRO A 45 -5.45 -10.34 -15.44
C PRO A 45 -5.89 -8.87 -15.50
N ARG A 46 -5.59 -8.18 -16.62
CA ARG A 46 -5.86 -6.74 -16.75
C ARG A 46 -7.32 -6.37 -16.47
N ASP A 47 -8.26 -7.17 -16.94
CA ASP A 47 -9.69 -6.91 -16.75
C ASP A 47 -10.12 -7.07 -15.29
N LEU A 48 -9.54 -8.05 -14.58
CA LEU A 48 -9.75 -8.22 -13.15
C LEU A 48 -9.20 -7.02 -12.37
N ARG A 49 -8.00 -6.52 -12.72
CA ARG A 49 -7.45 -5.30 -12.11
C ARG A 49 -8.38 -4.10 -12.29
N ARG A 50 -8.94 -3.93 -13.49
CA ARG A 50 -9.90 -2.83 -13.77
C ARG A 50 -11.18 -2.99 -12.95
N ALA A 51 -11.71 -4.21 -12.84
CA ALA A 51 -12.91 -4.50 -12.06
C ALA A 51 -12.69 -4.24 -10.57
N LEU A 52 -11.57 -4.70 -10.00
CA LEU A 52 -11.21 -4.47 -8.60
C LEU A 52 -11.01 -2.99 -8.30
N LYS A 53 -10.29 -2.26 -9.16
CA LYS A 53 -10.13 -0.81 -9.02
C LYS A 53 -11.48 -0.08 -9.05
N ALA A 54 -12.36 -0.46 -9.99
CA ALA A 54 -13.69 0.13 -10.08
C ALA A 54 -14.55 -0.18 -8.83
N ALA A 55 -14.46 -1.40 -8.30
CA ALA A 55 -15.14 -1.78 -7.06
C ALA A 55 -14.62 -1.00 -5.84
N LEU A 56 -13.30 -0.86 -5.72
CA LEU A 56 -12.67 -0.04 -4.67
C LEU A 56 -13.15 1.41 -4.75
N LEU A 57 -13.07 2.03 -5.93
CA LEU A 57 -13.50 3.42 -6.12
C LEU A 57 -15.02 3.61 -5.98
N LYS A 58 -15.83 2.54 -6.10
CA LYS A 58 -17.26 2.62 -5.86
C LYS A 58 -17.62 2.57 -4.38
N GLY A 59 -16.93 1.73 -3.59
CA GLY A 59 -17.26 1.52 -2.18
C GLY A 59 -16.43 2.33 -1.19
N TRP A 60 -15.19 2.68 -1.55
CA TRP A 60 -14.15 3.15 -0.63
C TRP A 60 -13.36 4.33 -1.22
N LYS A 61 -13.98 5.09 -2.12
CA LYS A 61 -13.35 6.25 -2.78
C LYS A 61 -12.69 7.19 -1.78
N ASP A 62 -13.41 7.49 -0.69
CA ASP A 62 -12.99 8.48 0.30
C ASP A 62 -11.85 7.98 1.19
N ALA A 63 -11.57 6.67 1.17
CA ALA A 63 -10.42 6.07 1.84
C ALA A 63 -9.17 6.04 0.94
N CYS A 64 -9.27 6.44 -0.33
CA CYS A 64 -8.15 6.45 -1.27
C CYS A 64 -7.86 7.87 -1.74
N HIS A 65 -6.61 8.14 -2.11
CA HIS A 65 -6.19 9.49 -2.53
C HIS A 65 -5.50 9.42 -3.88
N THR A 66 -5.96 10.21 -4.84
CA THR A 66 -5.19 10.42 -6.07
C THR A 66 -4.23 11.58 -5.88
N VAL A 67 -2.96 11.36 -6.17
CA VAL A 67 -1.88 12.34 -6.10
C VAL A 67 -1.16 12.42 -7.44
N GLU A 68 -0.43 13.50 -7.67
CA GLU A 68 0.46 13.66 -8.82
C GLU A 68 1.86 13.20 -8.41
N VAL A 69 2.44 12.29 -9.18
CA VAL A 69 3.82 11.82 -9.01
C VAL A 69 4.51 11.99 -10.35
N GLU A 70 5.49 12.88 -10.43
CA GLU A 70 6.25 13.14 -11.67
C GLU A 70 5.35 13.51 -12.87
N GLY A 71 4.26 14.23 -12.62
CA GLY A 71 3.29 14.65 -13.65
C GLY A 71 2.22 13.60 -14.00
N GLU A 72 2.27 12.41 -13.39
CA GLU A 72 1.30 11.33 -13.62
C GLU A 72 0.37 11.14 -12.42
N PRO A 73 -0.95 10.91 -12.63
CA PRO A 73 -1.88 10.64 -11.54
C PRO A 73 -1.69 9.22 -11.00
N VAL A 74 -1.43 9.11 -9.70
CA VAL A 74 -1.26 7.84 -8.99
C VAL A 74 -2.34 7.72 -7.91
N LEU A 75 -3.06 6.59 -7.92
CA LEU A 75 -4.01 6.25 -6.87
C LEU A 75 -3.27 5.61 -5.69
N LEU A 76 -3.25 6.29 -4.56
CA LEU A 76 -2.75 5.78 -3.29
C LEU A 76 -3.89 5.11 -2.53
N ALA A 77 -3.56 3.97 -1.92
CA ALA A 77 -4.46 3.25 -1.03
C ALA A 77 -3.78 2.93 0.32
N PRO A 78 -4.55 2.89 1.42
CA PRO A 78 -4.05 2.57 2.75
C PRO A 78 -3.66 1.08 2.87
N HIS A 79 -2.96 0.74 3.95
CA HIS A 79 -2.42 -0.60 4.18
C HIS A 79 -3.51 -1.66 4.26
N PHE A 80 -4.65 -1.38 4.91
CA PHE A 80 -5.75 -2.36 5.00
C PHE A 80 -6.32 -2.76 3.62
N VAL A 81 -6.26 -1.87 2.62
CA VAL A 81 -6.68 -2.20 1.25
C VAL A 81 -5.72 -3.21 0.61
N ALA A 82 -4.41 -3.07 0.85
CA ALA A 82 -3.44 -4.06 0.39
C ALA A 82 -3.68 -5.43 1.05
N GLN A 83 -3.93 -5.47 2.35
CA GLN A 83 -4.23 -6.71 3.08
C GLN A 83 -5.46 -7.41 2.50
N GLY A 84 -6.55 -6.66 2.25
CA GLY A 84 -7.76 -7.21 1.63
C GLY A 84 -7.51 -7.77 0.22
N LEU A 85 -6.69 -7.10 -0.59
CA LEU A 85 -6.33 -7.58 -1.93
C LEU A 85 -5.48 -8.85 -1.89
N ILE A 86 -4.47 -8.88 -1.03
CA ILE A 86 -3.56 -10.03 -0.89
C ILE A 86 -4.32 -11.24 -0.32
N GLY A 87 -5.16 -11.03 0.70
CA GLY A 87 -6.01 -12.08 1.26
C GLY A 87 -6.99 -12.65 0.24
N MET A 88 -7.67 -11.79 -0.53
CA MET A 88 -8.52 -12.23 -1.63
C MET A 88 -7.73 -13.02 -2.69
N ALA A 89 -6.53 -12.57 -3.04
CA ALA A 89 -5.68 -13.27 -3.99
C ALA A 89 -5.27 -14.67 -3.49
N GLN A 90 -4.98 -14.81 -2.20
CA GLN A 90 -4.72 -16.10 -1.54
C GLN A 90 -5.94 -17.03 -1.60
N GLU A 91 -7.14 -16.51 -1.33
CA GLU A 91 -8.38 -17.29 -1.35
C GLU A 91 -8.81 -17.71 -2.76
N VAL A 92 -8.71 -16.80 -3.73
CA VAL A 92 -9.24 -17.03 -5.08
C VAL A 92 -8.35 -17.98 -5.87
N GLY A 93 -7.01 -17.91 -5.72
CA GLY A 93 -5.99 -18.90 -6.11
C GLY A 93 -5.99 -19.46 -7.56
N LYS A 94 -7.01 -19.21 -8.37
CA LYS A 94 -7.24 -19.79 -9.70
C LYS A 94 -7.19 -18.66 -10.72
N GLY A 95 -5.98 -18.33 -11.18
CA GLY A 95 -5.76 -17.30 -12.20
C GLY A 95 -4.59 -16.34 -11.91
N ILE A 96 -3.90 -16.54 -10.80
CA ILE A 96 -2.71 -15.77 -10.39
C ILE A 96 -1.49 -16.57 -10.82
N THR A 97 -0.62 -16.00 -11.66
CA THR A 97 0.60 -16.68 -12.13
C THR A 97 1.77 -16.56 -11.16
N THR A 98 1.59 -15.82 -10.06
CA THR A 98 2.55 -15.70 -8.95
C THR A 98 2.01 -16.38 -7.70
N THR A 99 2.86 -16.67 -6.72
CA THR A 99 2.45 -17.18 -5.41
C THR A 99 1.98 -15.99 -4.56
N PRO A 100 0.71 -15.88 -4.18
CA PRO A 100 0.22 -14.77 -3.35
C PRO A 100 1.02 -14.63 -2.04
N ASP A 101 1.44 -15.73 -1.43
CA ASP A 101 2.28 -15.73 -0.22
C ASP A 101 3.67 -15.10 -0.45
N PHE A 102 4.20 -15.20 -1.67
CA PHE A 102 5.43 -14.51 -2.03
C PHE A 102 5.21 -13.00 -2.07
N VAL A 103 4.12 -12.55 -2.71
CA VAL A 103 3.76 -11.13 -2.77
C VAL A 103 3.48 -10.58 -1.38
N ASP A 104 2.77 -11.33 -0.54
CA ASP A 104 2.49 -10.97 0.85
C ASP A 104 3.78 -10.73 1.65
N ARG A 105 4.70 -11.69 1.64
CA ARG A 105 5.97 -11.56 2.36
C ARG A 105 6.81 -10.38 1.87
N GLU A 106 6.90 -10.18 0.56
CA GLU A 106 7.67 -9.07 -0.01
C GLU A 106 6.99 -7.71 0.27
N TYR A 107 5.67 -7.65 0.21
CA TYR A 107 4.90 -6.46 0.60
C TYR A 107 5.09 -6.13 2.09
N ALA A 108 5.06 -7.12 2.98
CA ALA A 108 5.29 -6.93 4.41
C ALA A 108 6.70 -6.36 4.69
N ARG A 109 7.73 -6.93 4.05
CA ARG A 109 9.11 -6.43 4.14
C ARG A 109 9.24 -4.99 3.63
N ALA A 110 8.61 -4.70 2.50
CA ALA A 110 8.59 -3.37 1.92
C ALA A 110 7.85 -2.36 2.81
N GLY A 111 6.75 -2.78 3.43
CA GLY A 111 6.00 -1.99 4.40
C GLY A 111 6.84 -1.62 5.62
N VAL A 112 7.64 -2.56 6.15
CA VAL A 112 8.59 -2.27 7.24
C VAL A 112 9.66 -1.26 6.79
N ALA A 113 10.23 -1.44 5.59
CA ALA A 113 11.22 -0.50 5.07
C ALA A 113 10.62 0.91 4.84
N ALA A 114 9.39 0.98 4.34
CA ALA A 114 8.66 2.24 4.17
C ALA A 114 8.32 2.89 5.52
N MET A 115 7.95 2.10 6.54
CA MET A 115 7.71 2.61 7.89
C MET A 115 9.00 3.17 8.52
N ASN A 116 10.14 2.49 8.33
CA ASN A 116 11.44 2.99 8.76
C ASN A 116 11.81 4.32 8.08
N ALA A 117 11.53 4.45 6.77
CA ALA A 117 11.73 5.71 6.05
C ALA A 117 10.79 6.82 6.57
N LEU A 118 9.52 6.49 6.82
CA LEU A 118 8.51 7.43 7.34
C LEU A 118 8.92 7.99 8.71
N THR A 119 9.47 7.14 9.57
CA THR A 119 9.79 7.45 10.97
C THR A 119 11.26 7.84 11.18
N ALA A 120 12.05 7.99 10.12
CA ALA A 120 13.48 8.31 10.20
C ALA A 120 13.79 9.63 10.92
N HIS A 121 12.82 10.56 10.93
CA HIS A 121 12.91 11.84 11.62
C HIS A 121 12.76 11.74 13.15
N LEU A 122 12.28 10.61 13.67
CA LEU A 122 12.16 10.36 15.10
C LEU A 122 13.51 9.89 15.66
N PRO A 123 14.01 10.50 16.75
CA PRO A 123 15.35 10.23 17.28
C PRO A 123 15.45 8.86 17.96
N ASP A 124 14.41 8.47 18.70
CA ASP A 124 14.43 7.28 19.55
C ASP A 124 13.68 6.10 18.93
N THR A 125 14.26 4.90 19.05
CA THR A 125 13.66 3.66 18.54
C THR A 125 12.32 3.34 19.22
N GLN A 126 12.16 3.71 20.49
CA GLN A 126 10.89 3.55 21.21
C GLN A 126 9.78 4.42 20.60
N ASP A 127 10.09 5.65 20.21
CA ASP A 127 9.13 6.55 19.57
C ASP A 127 8.73 6.05 18.18
N ARG A 128 9.68 5.46 17.43
CA ARG A 128 9.39 4.82 16.14
C ARG A 128 8.45 3.62 16.30
N PHE A 129 8.66 2.81 17.33
CA PHE A 129 7.79 1.68 17.63
C PHE A 129 6.39 2.14 18.06
N ALA A 130 6.30 3.13 18.96
CA ALA A 130 5.01 3.71 19.37
C ALA A 130 4.25 4.31 18.17
N TRP A 131 4.97 5.00 17.27
CA TRP A 131 4.39 5.50 16.02
C TRP A 131 3.83 4.37 15.16
N ALA A 132 4.60 3.31 14.93
CA ALA A 132 4.18 2.18 14.11
C ALA A 132 2.94 1.46 14.70
N MET A 133 2.90 1.29 16.03
CA MET A 133 1.73 0.70 16.72
C MET A 133 0.50 1.58 16.58
N GLN A 134 0.62 2.89 16.81
CA GLN A 134 -0.50 3.81 16.66
C GLN A 134 -1.00 3.87 15.20
N ALA A 135 -0.08 3.88 14.24
CA ALA A 135 -0.39 3.81 12.81
C ALA A 135 -1.19 2.55 12.46
N PHE A 136 -0.78 1.39 12.99
CA PHE A 136 -1.47 0.12 12.79
C PHE A 136 -2.90 0.14 13.38
N HIS A 137 -3.05 0.66 14.59
CA HIS A 137 -4.36 0.84 15.24
C HIS A 137 -5.28 1.79 14.46
N ASN A 138 -4.75 2.89 13.95
CA ASN A 138 -5.52 3.87 13.17
C ASN A 138 -6.10 3.26 11.87
N GLN A 139 -5.51 2.17 11.36
CA GLN A 139 -5.98 1.45 10.18
C GLN A 139 -6.76 0.16 10.52
N GLY A 140 -7.23 0.01 11.76
CA GLY A 140 -8.11 -1.09 12.17
C GLY A 140 -7.38 -2.36 12.62
N GLY A 141 -6.06 -2.28 12.84
CA GLY A 141 -5.32 -3.33 13.51
C GLY A 141 -5.70 -3.43 14.99
N SER A 142 -5.98 -4.64 15.47
CA SER A 142 -6.14 -4.95 16.91
C SER A 142 -4.94 -5.73 17.41
N GLU A 143 -4.53 -5.46 18.66
CA GLU A 143 -3.55 -6.28 19.41
C GLU A 143 -4.01 -7.73 19.58
#